data_AF-A0A6M3IIX3-F1
#
_entry.id   AF-A0A6M3IIX3-F1
#
_cell.length_a   1.000
_cell.length_b   1.000
_cell.length_c   1.000
_cell.angle_alpha   90.00
_cell.angle_beta   90.00
_cell.angle_gamma   90.00
#
_symmetry.space_group_name_H-M   'P 1'
#
loop_
_entity.id
_entity.type
_entity.pdbx_description
1 polymer ?
#
loop_
_entity_poly.entity_id
_entity_poly.type
_entity_poly.pdbx_seq_one_letter_code
_entity_poly.pdbx_strand_id
1 'polypeptide(L)'
;MKFDHKSSYFYKYPADVFNVAYDFNADIDSADTISSMTATAFDGDGDVASGLISSVTASTPNTGKFTISSGTNGETYSIKLVCVTSNSQTFTRYVTCEVVGDVTLVTKLGAPTANSYVTLTEANEYIRNKRGHSNVWDTLSPEGKKRILIEACKDINRFNFTGEAYYDNQSLPFPDTTHETVTGNVATPLSTTRIKNTSLSNDTYGSEKFNHNYWQYGTLHITSATPLRDICNIASSNSLTDIVSLDVALSASPTTNTKFIVFAPLAKEIKYAQIEQTLFIVETEGSKSIFRTKDMGVEESRIGDVSVRFKKGSSAQKIAISPTAYKLMSRWFRKSLRVGRA
;
A
#
# COMPACT_ATOMS: atom_id res chain seq x y z
N MET A 1 19.15 12.40 0.73
CA MET A 1 19.72 11.08 0.35
C MET A 1 21.09 11.33 -0.26
N LYS A 2 22.15 10.61 0.14
CA LYS A 2 23.46 10.74 -0.51
C LYS A 2 23.46 9.85 -1.75
N PHE A 3 23.51 10.44 -2.93
CA PHE A 3 23.49 9.69 -4.19
C PHE A 3 24.87 9.10 -4.44
N ASP A 4 24.95 7.78 -4.58
CA ASP A 4 26.14 7.11 -5.11
C ASP A 4 26.10 7.24 -6.63
N HIS A 5 27.19 7.70 -7.24
CA HIS A 5 27.35 7.94 -8.69
C HIS A 5 27.01 6.72 -9.55
N LYS A 6 26.88 5.53 -8.95
CA LYS A 6 26.54 4.27 -9.62
C LYS A 6 25.10 4.14 -10.09
N SER A 7 24.17 4.91 -9.54
CA SER A 7 22.78 4.94 -10.01
C SER A 7 22.44 6.36 -10.45
N SER A 8 22.05 6.56 -11.70
CA SER A 8 21.51 7.83 -12.21
C SER A 8 19.98 7.86 -12.15
N TYR A 9 19.37 7.04 -11.30
CA TYR A 9 17.92 6.83 -11.24
C TYR A 9 17.45 6.86 -9.80
N PHE A 10 16.36 7.58 -9.55
CA PHE A 10 15.55 7.47 -8.34
C PHE A 10 14.10 7.77 -8.66
N TYR A 11 13.23 7.47 -7.69
CA TYR A 11 11.83 7.83 -7.74
C TYR A 11 11.45 8.66 -6.52
N LYS A 12 10.37 9.43 -6.64
CA LYS A 12 9.75 10.18 -5.55
C LYS A 12 8.22 10.11 -5.63
N TYR A 13 7.54 10.47 -4.55
CA TYR A 13 6.10 10.74 -4.58
C TYR A 13 5.85 12.25 -4.77
N PRO A 14 4.75 12.69 -5.39
CA PRO A 14 4.50 14.11 -5.69
C PRO A 14 4.79 15.06 -4.53
N ALA A 15 4.32 14.71 -3.33
CA ALA A 15 4.47 15.51 -2.11
C ALA A 15 5.86 15.46 -1.45
N ASP A 16 6.72 14.50 -1.83
CA ASP A 16 8.03 14.35 -1.20
C ASP A 16 9.00 15.45 -1.66
N VAL A 17 9.80 15.93 -0.71
CA VAL A 17 10.89 16.87 -0.98
C VAL A 17 12.23 16.15 -0.81
N PHE A 18 13.00 16.08 -1.90
CA PHE A 18 14.30 15.42 -1.91
C PHE A 18 15.43 16.44 -2.01
N ASN A 19 16.30 16.44 -1.00
CA ASN A 19 17.59 17.09 -1.07
C ASN A 19 18.61 16.09 -1.64
N VAL A 20 19.05 16.37 -2.86
CA VAL A 20 20.01 15.55 -3.61
C VAL A 20 21.38 16.21 -3.53
N ALA A 21 22.39 15.42 -3.19
CA ALA A 21 23.79 15.80 -3.27
C ALA A 21 24.47 14.89 -4.30
N TYR A 22 25.02 15.49 -5.35
CA TYR A 22 25.74 14.83 -6.44
C TYR A 22 27.24 15.12 -6.31
N ASP A 23 28.05 14.08 -6.28
CA ASP A 23 29.50 14.18 -6.14
C ASP A 23 30.17 14.08 -7.52
N PHE A 24 30.89 15.13 -7.91
CA PHE A 24 31.60 15.22 -9.18
C PHE A 24 33.08 14.80 -9.09
N ASN A 25 33.52 14.23 -7.96
CA ASN A 25 34.92 13.81 -7.77
C ASN A 25 35.46 12.82 -8.83
N ALA A 26 34.59 12.07 -9.51
CA ALA A 26 34.99 11.17 -10.59
C ALA A 26 35.17 11.89 -11.94
N ASP A 27 34.62 13.10 -12.07
CA ASP A 27 34.55 13.86 -13.31
C ASP A 27 35.50 15.06 -13.35
N ILE A 28 35.87 15.57 -12.16
CA ILE A 28 36.68 16.78 -11.99
C ILE A 28 38.08 16.39 -11.48
N ASP A 29 39.12 17.01 -12.03
CA ASP A 29 40.50 16.84 -11.56
C ASP A 29 40.63 17.26 -10.09
N SER A 30 41.49 16.58 -9.33
CA SER A 30 41.61 16.79 -7.88
C SER A 30 42.05 18.20 -7.45
N ALA A 31 42.56 19.01 -8.39
CA ALA A 31 42.96 20.39 -8.17
C ALA A 31 41.86 21.42 -8.50
N ASP A 32 40.80 21.03 -9.20
CA ASP A 32 39.70 21.91 -9.58
C ASP A 32 38.59 21.91 -8.52
N THR A 33 37.82 23.00 -8.49
CA THR A 33 36.64 23.16 -7.64
C THR A 33 35.44 23.59 -8.46
N ILE A 34 34.23 23.31 -7.98
CA ILE A 34 33.00 23.75 -8.64
C ILE A 34 32.80 25.25 -8.41
N SER A 35 32.78 26.04 -9.50
CA SER A 35 32.51 27.48 -9.46
C SER A 35 31.01 27.78 -9.56
N SER A 36 30.26 27.00 -10.34
CA SER A 36 28.80 27.11 -10.43
C SER A 36 28.14 25.80 -10.85
N MET A 37 26.84 25.70 -10.58
CA MET A 37 26.01 24.56 -10.97
C MET A 37 24.61 25.03 -11.31
N THR A 38 24.04 24.45 -12.36
CA THR A 38 22.61 24.54 -12.69
C THR A 38 22.00 23.14 -12.77
N ALA A 39 20.74 23.00 -12.36
CA ALA A 39 19.96 21.79 -12.56
C ALA A 39 18.66 22.16 -13.28
N THR A 40 18.39 21.49 -14.40
CA THR A 40 17.19 21.72 -15.22
C THR A 40 16.49 20.38 -15.43
N ALA A 41 15.19 20.35 -15.11
CA ALA A 41 14.38 19.16 -15.31
C ALA A 41 13.63 19.23 -16.64
N PHE A 42 13.59 18.11 -17.33
CA PHE A 42 12.84 17.89 -18.56
C PHE A 42 11.85 16.76 -18.34
N ASP A 43 10.61 16.88 -18.81
CA ASP A 43 9.63 15.79 -18.80
C ASP A 43 9.82 14.84 -20.01
N GLY A 44 8.89 13.90 -20.19
CA GLY A 44 8.91 12.92 -21.28
C GLY A 44 8.80 13.54 -22.67
N ASP A 45 8.25 14.74 -22.78
CA ASP A 45 8.11 15.48 -24.04
C ASP A 45 9.32 16.38 -24.32
N GLY A 46 10.26 16.45 -23.37
CA GLY A 46 11.45 17.30 -23.44
C GLY A 46 11.19 18.75 -23.05
N ASP A 47 10.01 19.05 -22.48
CA ASP A 47 9.66 20.37 -22.00
C ASP A 47 10.31 20.63 -20.64
N VAL A 48 10.67 21.89 -20.39
CA VAL A 48 11.27 22.28 -19.12
C VAL A 48 10.21 22.25 -18.02
N ALA A 49 10.35 21.32 -17.09
CA ALA A 49 9.47 21.16 -15.94
C ALA A 49 9.77 22.23 -14.86
N SER A 50 9.35 23.47 -15.13
CA SER A 50 9.53 24.59 -14.21
C SER A 50 8.87 24.28 -12.85
N GLY A 51 9.64 24.37 -11.76
CA GLY A 51 9.17 24.09 -10.41
C GLY A 51 9.49 22.69 -9.87
N LEU A 52 9.98 21.76 -10.71
CA LEU A 52 10.50 20.49 -10.19
C LEU A 52 11.71 20.72 -9.29
N ILE A 53 12.62 21.58 -9.74
CA ILE A 53 13.83 21.99 -9.02
C ILE A 53 13.58 23.33 -8.32
N SER A 54 13.77 23.38 -7.00
CA SER A 54 13.51 24.58 -6.18
C SER A 54 14.75 25.22 -5.56
N SER A 55 15.88 24.50 -5.50
CA SER A 55 17.15 25.06 -5.08
C SER A 55 18.29 24.38 -5.82
N VAL A 56 19.36 25.12 -6.13
CA VAL A 56 20.61 24.59 -6.68
C VAL A 56 21.76 25.36 -6.02
N THR A 57 22.71 24.63 -5.45
CA THR A 57 23.89 25.21 -4.81
C THR A 57 25.12 24.38 -5.15
N ALA A 58 26.21 25.05 -5.52
CA ALA A 58 27.52 24.43 -5.53
C ALA A 58 28.06 24.39 -4.09
N SER A 59 28.50 23.22 -3.63
CA SER A 59 29.23 23.06 -2.37
C SER A 59 30.67 22.67 -2.66
N THR A 60 31.61 23.34 -2.01
CA THR A 60 33.03 23.08 -2.16
C THR A 60 33.44 21.78 -1.45
N PRO A 61 34.44 21.03 -1.97
CA PRO A 61 35.14 21.30 -3.23
C PRO A 61 34.35 20.85 -4.49
N ASN A 62 33.69 19.68 -4.45
CA ASN A 62 33.20 18.98 -5.66
C ASN A 62 31.77 18.42 -5.54
N THR A 63 30.92 18.98 -4.69
CA THR A 63 29.55 18.47 -4.50
C THR A 63 28.51 19.49 -4.96
N GLY A 64 27.70 19.12 -5.93
CA GLY A 64 26.49 19.85 -6.29
C GLY A 64 25.32 19.46 -5.40
N LYS A 65 24.50 20.40 -4.96
CA LYS A 65 23.26 20.12 -4.21
C LYS A 65 22.08 20.77 -4.90
N PHE A 66 20.96 20.04 -4.96
CA PHE A 66 19.70 20.59 -5.45
C PHE A 66 18.50 19.97 -4.74
N THR A 67 17.40 20.70 -4.71
CA THR A 67 16.14 20.26 -4.10
C THR A 67 15.10 19.98 -5.17
N ILE A 68 14.44 18.83 -5.05
CA ILE A 68 13.30 18.43 -5.87
C ILE A 68 12.05 18.50 -5.01
N SER A 69 11.10 19.34 -5.38
CA SER A 69 9.94 19.65 -4.53
C SER A 69 8.57 19.47 -5.21
N SER A 70 8.53 19.29 -6.53
CA SER A 70 7.28 19.12 -7.28
C SER A 70 7.31 17.84 -8.13
N GLY A 71 6.37 17.68 -9.05
CA GLY A 71 6.34 16.57 -10.01
C GLY A 71 4.91 16.10 -10.27
N THR A 72 4.60 15.84 -11.53
CA THR A 72 3.32 15.27 -11.96
C THR A 72 3.35 13.76 -11.76
N ASN A 73 2.29 13.23 -11.17
CA ASN A 73 2.13 11.79 -10.99
C ASN A 73 2.19 11.04 -12.33
N GLY A 74 3.03 10.01 -12.41
CA GLY A 74 3.18 9.13 -13.55
C GLY A 74 4.27 9.59 -14.53
N GLU A 75 4.83 10.78 -14.30
CA GLU A 75 5.84 11.35 -15.19
C GLU A 75 7.25 10.94 -14.79
N THR A 76 8.09 10.76 -15.81
CA THR A 76 9.53 10.56 -15.64
C THR A 76 10.26 11.80 -16.09
N TYR A 77 11.09 12.35 -15.21
CA TYR A 77 11.87 13.54 -15.47
C TYR A 77 13.34 13.20 -15.70
N SER A 78 13.94 13.80 -16.72
CA SER A 78 15.39 13.84 -16.92
C SER A 78 15.94 15.15 -16.36
N ILE A 79 16.75 15.06 -15.30
CA ILE A 79 17.36 16.22 -14.66
C ILE A 79 18.78 16.38 -15.19
N LYS A 80 18.99 17.40 -16.01
CA LYS A 80 20.30 17.80 -16.52
C LYS A 80 21.03 18.64 -15.48
N LEU A 81 22.16 18.15 -15.02
CA LEU A 81 23.10 18.86 -14.17
C LEU A 81 24.20 19.43 -15.06
N VAL A 82 24.40 20.75 -15.01
CA VAL A 82 25.53 21.41 -15.67
C VAL A 82 26.38 22.04 -14.58
N CYS A 83 27.65 21.66 -14.53
CA CYS A 83 28.63 22.15 -13.59
C CYS A 83 29.73 22.89 -14.35
N VAL A 84 30.15 24.05 -13.83
CA VAL A 84 31.32 24.77 -14.30
C VAL A 84 32.36 24.77 -13.19
N THR A 85 33.61 24.47 -13.53
CA THR A 85 34.74 24.43 -12.60
C THR A 85 35.48 25.77 -12.51
N SER A 86 36.44 25.88 -11.60
CA SER A 86 37.33 27.03 -11.42
C SER A 86 38.16 27.37 -12.66
N ASN A 87 38.49 26.37 -13.50
CA ASN A 87 39.21 26.55 -14.76
C ASN A 87 38.28 26.71 -15.99
N SER A 88 36.99 27.00 -15.77
CA SER A 88 35.98 27.20 -16.82
C SER A 88 35.64 25.96 -17.67
N GLN A 89 36.02 24.75 -17.25
CA GLN A 89 35.53 23.53 -17.88
C GLN A 89 34.06 23.30 -17.51
N THR A 90 33.29 22.72 -18.45
CA THR A 90 31.86 22.45 -18.26
C THR A 90 31.60 20.95 -18.32
N PHE A 91 30.95 20.43 -17.28
CA PHE A 91 30.54 19.03 -17.17
C PHE A 91 29.02 18.92 -17.17
N THR A 92 28.50 17.96 -17.93
CA THR A 92 27.05 17.68 -17.99
C THR A 92 26.76 16.25 -17.54
N ARG A 93 25.79 16.09 -16.63
CA ARG A 93 25.29 14.80 -16.16
C ARG A 93 23.77 14.78 -16.20
N TYR A 94 23.20 13.59 -16.27
CA TYR A 94 21.76 13.39 -16.24
C TYR A 94 21.39 12.48 -15.08
N VAL A 95 20.32 12.84 -14.38
CA VAL A 95 19.71 12.02 -13.35
C VAL A 95 18.23 11.87 -13.68
N THR A 96 17.75 10.64 -13.71
CA THR A 96 16.35 10.30 -13.96
C THR A 96 15.60 10.27 -12.63
N CYS A 97 14.44 10.94 -12.61
CA CYS A 97 13.55 11.08 -11.48
C CYS A 97 12.14 10.65 -11.90
N GLU A 98 11.69 9.47 -11.49
CA GLU A 98 10.31 9.02 -11.70
C GLU A 98 9.41 9.55 -10.58
N VAL A 99 8.28 10.19 -10.92
CA VAL A 99 7.31 10.66 -9.94
C VAL A 99 6.14 9.68 -9.90
N VAL A 100 6.15 8.80 -8.90
CA VAL A 100 5.15 7.74 -8.76
C VAL A 100 3.95 8.29 -8.00
N GLY A 101 2.73 7.97 -8.44
CA GLY A 101 1.52 8.55 -7.85
C GLY A 101 1.24 8.27 -6.40
N ASP A 102 0.33 9.06 -5.85
CA ASP A 102 -0.27 8.76 -4.56
C ASP A 102 -1.10 7.48 -4.65
N VAL A 103 -1.11 6.72 -3.57
CA VAL A 103 -1.89 5.49 -3.48
C VAL A 103 -2.87 5.61 -2.34
N THR A 104 -4.07 5.06 -2.56
CA THR A 104 -5.12 4.98 -1.55
C THR A 104 -5.29 3.55 -1.10
N LEU A 105 -5.31 3.34 0.22
CA LEU A 105 -5.70 2.06 0.81
C LEU A 105 -7.23 1.97 0.79
N VAL A 106 -7.75 0.99 0.06
CA VAL A 106 -9.18 0.68 -0.01
C VAL A 106 -9.41 -0.56 0.83
N THR A 107 -9.92 -0.35 2.06
CA THR A 107 -10.13 -1.39 3.07
C THR A 107 -11.57 -1.89 3.16
N LYS A 108 -12.42 -1.47 2.24
CA LYS A 108 -13.81 -1.88 2.13
C LYS A 108 -13.88 -3.35 1.71
N LEU A 109 -14.12 -4.25 2.65
CA LEU A 109 -14.19 -5.70 2.40
C LEU A 109 -15.24 -6.00 1.32
N GLY A 110 -14.90 -6.88 0.37
CA GLY A 110 -15.78 -7.27 -0.74
C GLY A 110 -15.92 -6.24 -1.86
N ALA A 111 -15.30 -5.06 -1.74
CA ALA A 111 -15.32 -4.08 -2.83
C ALA A 111 -14.46 -4.54 -4.03
N PRO A 112 -14.87 -4.23 -5.27
CA PRO A 112 -14.11 -4.56 -6.47
C PRO A 112 -12.78 -3.81 -6.58
N THR A 113 -12.60 -2.75 -5.79
CA THR A 113 -11.39 -1.92 -5.76
C THR A 113 -10.59 -2.09 -4.47
N ALA A 114 -10.97 -3.02 -3.59
CA ALA A 114 -10.25 -3.28 -2.35
C ALA A 114 -8.81 -3.75 -2.64
N ASN A 115 -7.84 -3.20 -1.92
CA ASN A 115 -6.41 -3.46 -2.14
C ASN A 115 -5.60 -3.66 -0.85
N SER A 116 -6.24 -3.59 0.31
CA SER A 116 -5.64 -3.79 1.62
C SER A 116 -6.69 -4.23 2.63
N TYR A 117 -6.31 -5.06 3.61
CA TYR A 117 -7.16 -5.40 4.76
C TYR A 117 -7.02 -4.42 5.92
N VAL A 118 -5.98 -3.58 5.89
CA VAL A 118 -5.64 -2.65 6.98
C VAL A 118 -5.50 -1.23 6.48
N THR A 119 -5.90 -0.29 7.34
CA THR A 119 -5.61 1.12 7.19
C THR A 119 -4.18 1.42 7.64
N LEU A 120 -3.66 2.59 7.23
CA LEU A 120 -2.33 3.03 7.67
C LEU A 120 -2.27 3.27 9.18
N THR A 121 -3.37 3.74 9.78
CA THR A 121 -3.50 3.95 11.23
C THR A 121 -3.38 2.63 11.98
N GLU A 122 -4.16 1.62 11.61
CA GLU A 122 -4.10 0.28 12.22
C GLU A 122 -2.71 -0.34 12.12
N ALA A 123 -2.05 -0.20 10.96
CA ALA A 123 -0.68 -0.70 10.77
C ALA A 123 0.33 0.00 11.71
N ASN A 124 0.27 1.33 11.80
CA ASN A 124 1.15 2.10 12.69
C ASN A 124 0.92 1.76 14.17
N GLU A 125 -0.34 1.63 14.59
CA GLU A 125 -0.69 1.26 15.96
C GLU A 125 -0.17 -0.13 16.31
N TYR A 126 -0.38 -1.12 15.43
CA TYR A 126 0.13 -2.47 15.65
C TYR A 126 1.65 -2.50 15.80
N ILE A 127 2.37 -1.83 14.89
CA ILE A 127 3.84 -1.82 14.90
C ILE A 127 4.37 -1.16 16.16
N ARG A 128 3.81 -0.02 16.56
CA ARG A 128 4.18 0.66 17.81
C ARG A 128 3.92 -0.22 19.03
N ASN A 129 2.74 -0.82 19.11
CA ASN A 129 2.37 -1.64 20.27
C ASN A 129 3.19 -2.93 20.36
N LYS A 130 3.54 -3.55 19.24
CA LYS A 130 4.24 -4.83 19.21
C LYS A 130 5.76 -4.71 19.23
N ARG A 131 6.33 -3.70 18.56
CA ARG A 131 7.78 -3.54 18.37
C ARG A 131 8.34 -2.28 19.04
N GLY A 132 7.49 -1.39 19.56
CA GLY A 132 7.88 -0.07 20.07
C GLY A 132 8.21 0.91 18.93
N HIS A 133 9.30 0.63 18.22
CA HIS A 133 9.76 1.37 17.04
C HIS A 133 10.27 0.41 15.98
N SER A 134 10.21 0.81 14.71
CA SER A 134 10.83 0.07 13.62
C SER A 134 11.64 1.05 12.77
N ASN A 135 12.97 0.98 12.89
CA ASN A 135 13.87 1.88 12.19
C ASN A 135 13.63 1.91 10.68
N VAL A 136 13.19 0.80 10.09
CA VAL A 136 12.92 0.77 8.64
C VAL A 136 11.53 1.30 8.33
N TRP A 137 10.48 0.84 9.04
CA TRP A 137 9.12 1.33 8.82
C TRP A 137 8.98 2.82 9.09
N ASP A 138 9.58 3.31 10.16
CA ASP A 138 9.47 4.70 10.60
C ASP A 138 10.18 5.67 9.63
N THR A 139 11.14 5.18 8.83
CA THR A 139 11.81 5.98 7.79
C THR A 139 11.04 6.06 6.47
N LEU A 140 10.03 5.21 6.27
CA LEU A 140 9.23 5.23 5.04
C LEU A 140 8.27 6.42 5.05
N SER A 141 8.14 7.07 3.90
CA SER A 141 7.07 8.06 3.68
C SER A 141 5.69 7.41 3.81
N PRO A 142 4.62 8.17 4.11
CA PRO A 142 3.27 7.65 4.17
C PRO A 142 2.86 6.86 2.91
N GLU A 143 3.23 7.35 1.71
CA GLU A 143 2.95 6.65 0.45
C GLU A 143 3.76 5.36 0.30
N GLY A 144 5.03 5.36 0.71
CA GLY A 144 5.85 4.15 0.78
C GLY A 144 5.20 3.08 1.67
N LYS A 145 4.69 3.48 2.84
CA LYS A 145 3.96 2.57 3.76
C LYS A 145 2.72 1.96 3.10
N LYS A 146 1.90 2.76 2.42
CA LYS A 146 0.69 2.28 1.74
C LYS A 146 0.99 1.29 0.62
N ARG A 147 2.01 1.55 -0.20
CA ARG A 147 2.40 0.68 -1.31
C ARG A 147 2.86 -0.69 -0.84
N ILE A 148 3.71 -0.73 0.18
CA ILE A 148 4.19 -1.99 0.74
C ILE A 148 3.04 -2.75 1.41
N LEU A 149 2.11 -2.06 2.07
CA LEU A 149 0.89 -2.69 2.58
C LEU A 149 0.08 -3.36 1.46
N ILE A 150 -0.06 -2.70 0.31
CA ILE A 150 -0.76 -3.28 -0.86
C ILE A 150 0.01 -4.47 -1.41
N GLU A 151 1.34 -4.40 -1.51
CA GLU A 151 2.14 -5.53 -1.98
C GLU A 151 2.06 -6.73 -1.03
N ALA A 152 2.15 -6.48 0.27
CA ALA A 152 1.92 -7.50 1.30
C ALA A 152 0.53 -8.13 1.20
N CYS A 153 -0.50 -7.33 0.87
CA CYS A 153 -1.86 -7.84 0.64
C CYS A 153 -1.90 -8.76 -0.58
N LYS A 154 -1.26 -8.39 -1.70
CA LYS A 154 -1.16 -9.24 -2.89
C LYS A 154 -0.44 -10.55 -2.61
N ASP A 155 0.68 -10.51 -1.89
CA ASP A 155 1.44 -11.70 -1.52
C ASP A 155 0.59 -12.70 -0.72
N ILE A 156 -0.17 -12.18 0.25
CA ILE A 156 -1.12 -12.97 1.04
C ILE A 156 -2.23 -13.54 0.15
N ASN A 157 -2.73 -12.77 -0.80
CA ASN A 157 -3.87 -13.15 -1.63
C ASN A 157 -3.53 -14.20 -2.70
N ARG A 158 -2.24 -14.47 -2.94
CA ARG A 158 -1.80 -15.57 -3.81
C ARG A 158 -2.03 -16.96 -3.21
N PHE A 159 -2.33 -17.05 -1.91
CA PHE A 159 -2.63 -18.32 -1.25
C PHE A 159 -4.07 -18.77 -1.50
N ASN A 160 -4.29 -20.08 -1.46
CA ASN A 160 -5.64 -20.65 -1.55
C ASN A 160 -6.32 -20.60 -0.17
N PHE A 161 -7.45 -19.90 -0.09
CA PHE A 161 -8.21 -19.75 1.14
C PHE A 161 -9.27 -20.85 1.33
N THR A 162 -9.69 -21.04 2.58
CA THR A 162 -10.85 -21.85 2.94
C THR A 162 -12.11 -21.02 2.73
N GLY A 163 -12.93 -21.38 1.74
CA GLY A 163 -14.10 -20.60 1.35
C GLY A 163 -13.92 -20.00 -0.04
N GLU A 164 -15.02 -19.48 -0.58
CA GLU A 164 -15.01 -18.77 -1.85
C GLU A 164 -15.32 -17.30 -1.60
N ALA A 165 -14.82 -16.46 -2.49
CA ALA A 165 -15.19 -15.07 -2.58
C ALA A 165 -16.74 -14.93 -2.54
N TYR A 166 -17.29 -14.19 -1.55
CA TYR A 166 -18.73 -13.91 -1.45
C TYR A 166 -19.37 -13.27 -2.71
N TYR A 167 -18.71 -12.30 -3.36
CA TYR A 167 -19.09 -11.71 -4.65
C TYR A 167 -18.13 -12.10 -5.77
N ASP A 168 -18.65 -12.26 -6.99
CA ASP A 168 -17.88 -12.60 -8.19
C ASP A 168 -16.86 -11.52 -8.58
N ASN A 169 -17.15 -10.26 -8.30
CA ASN A 169 -16.32 -9.11 -8.72
C ASN A 169 -15.42 -8.56 -7.61
N GLN A 170 -15.30 -9.24 -6.46
CA GLN A 170 -14.45 -8.75 -5.39
C GLN A 170 -12.96 -8.92 -5.72
N SER A 171 -12.15 -7.95 -5.27
CA SER A 171 -10.70 -7.95 -5.52
C SER A 171 -9.91 -8.78 -4.51
N LEU A 172 -10.36 -8.83 -3.26
CA LEU A 172 -9.71 -9.55 -2.18
C LEU A 172 -10.54 -10.79 -1.80
N PRO A 173 -9.92 -11.92 -1.40
CA PRO A 173 -10.63 -13.13 -0.99
C PRO A 173 -11.66 -12.98 0.13
N PHE A 174 -11.54 -11.94 0.96
CA PHE A 174 -12.47 -11.67 2.06
C PHE A 174 -13.40 -10.48 1.75
N PRO A 175 -14.69 -10.57 2.13
CA PRO A 175 -15.30 -11.64 2.90
C PRO A 175 -15.55 -12.89 2.04
N ASP A 176 -15.39 -14.06 2.66
CA ASP A 176 -15.67 -15.34 2.02
C ASP A 176 -17.10 -15.81 2.35
N THR A 177 -17.52 -16.92 1.75
CA THR A 177 -18.83 -17.57 1.98
C THR A 177 -19.05 -18.07 3.41
N THR A 178 -17.98 -18.17 4.21
CA THR A 178 -18.04 -18.61 5.62
C THR A 178 -18.02 -17.44 6.59
N HIS A 179 -17.85 -16.22 6.08
CA HIS A 179 -17.81 -15.00 6.86
C HIS A 179 -19.17 -14.77 7.54
N GLU A 180 -19.14 -14.35 8.80
CA GLU A 180 -20.36 -14.10 9.56
C GLU A 180 -21.09 -12.89 8.99
N THR A 181 -22.38 -13.07 8.67
CA THR A 181 -23.21 -12.03 8.07
C THR A 181 -24.56 -11.90 8.76
N VAL A 182 -25.12 -10.70 8.70
CA VAL A 182 -26.52 -10.43 9.06
C VAL A 182 -27.18 -9.65 7.94
N THR A 183 -28.41 -10.00 7.61
CA THR A 183 -29.20 -9.30 6.59
C THR A 183 -30.31 -8.48 7.23
N GLY A 184 -30.72 -7.41 6.57
CA GLY A 184 -31.77 -6.53 7.08
C GLY A 184 -32.38 -5.63 6.02
N ASN A 185 -33.48 -4.98 6.42
CA ASN A 185 -34.13 -3.93 5.66
C ASN A 185 -33.91 -2.59 6.38
N VAL A 186 -33.69 -1.52 5.61
CA VAL A 186 -33.53 -0.19 6.19
C VAL A 186 -34.88 0.34 6.69
N ALA A 187 -34.85 1.00 7.84
CA ALA A 187 -35.99 1.62 8.51
C ALA A 187 -35.76 3.12 8.75
N THR A 188 -36.83 3.84 9.08
CA THR A 188 -36.77 5.27 9.43
C THR A 188 -36.25 5.48 10.86
N PRO A 189 -35.38 6.49 11.10
CA PRO A 189 -34.97 7.54 10.18
C PRO A 189 -33.86 7.11 9.20
N LEU A 190 -33.93 7.66 7.99
CA LEU A 190 -33.04 7.37 6.86
C LEU A 190 -32.07 8.54 6.66
N SER A 191 -30.78 8.25 6.49
CA SER A 191 -29.79 9.24 6.06
C SER A 191 -28.66 8.56 5.31
N THR A 192 -27.84 9.34 4.60
CA THR A 192 -26.67 8.79 3.90
C THR A 192 -25.58 8.29 4.83
N THR A 193 -25.54 8.75 6.09
CA THR A 193 -24.50 8.38 7.07
C THR A 193 -25.00 7.47 8.19
N ARG A 194 -26.32 7.23 8.27
CA ARG A 194 -26.95 6.39 9.29
C ARG A 194 -28.12 5.62 8.71
N ILE A 195 -28.16 4.33 9.02
CA ILE A 195 -29.27 3.45 8.71
C ILE A 195 -29.84 2.86 10.00
N LYS A 196 -31.16 2.93 10.17
CA LYS A 196 -31.85 2.17 11.20
C LYS A 196 -32.24 0.80 10.63
N ASN A 197 -32.22 -0.25 11.44
CA ASN A 197 -32.79 -1.54 11.09
C ASN A 197 -34.09 -1.80 11.87
N THR A 198 -35.11 -2.37 11.24
CA THR A 198 -36.33 -2.88 11.90
C THR A 198 -36.22 -4.32 12.39
N SER A 199 -35.29 -5.09 11.82
CA SER A 199 -35.18 -6.54 11.98
C SER A 199 -33.79 -7.00 11.54
N LEU A 200 -32.79 -6.98 12.44
CA LEU A 200 -31.62 -7.86 12.31
C LEU A 200 -32.14 -9.28 12.57
N SER A 201 -32.74 -9.89 11.55
CA SER A 201 -33.32 -11.22 11.61
C SER A 201 -32.34 -12.19 10.98
N ASN A 202 -31.75 -13.02 11.82
CA ASN A 202 -30.90 -14.17 11.50
C ASN A 202 -29.42 -13.82 11.27
N ASP A 203 -28.57 -14.40 12.12
CA ASP A 203 -27.20 -14.74 11.75
C ASP A 203 -27.22 -15.90 10.72
N THR A 204 -26.05 -16.26 10.20
CA THR A 204 -25.86 -17.44 9.34
C THR A 204 -26.41 -18.75 9.96
N TYR A 205 -26.71 -18.78 11.26
CA TYR A 205 -27.11 -19.96 12.03
C TYR A 205 -28.57 -19.92 12.55
N GLY A 206 -29.37 -18.91 12.17
CA GLY A 206 -30.78 -18.79 12.56
C GLY A 206 -31.04 -18.51 14.05
N SER A 207 -30.05 -18.00 14.79
CA SER A 207 -30.19 -17.66 16.21
C SER A 207 -30.63 -16.20 16.43
N GLU A 208 -31.38 -15.95 17.51
CA GLU A 208 -32.09 -14.69 17.80
C GLU A 208 -31.18 -13.44 17.89
N LYS A 209 -31.79 -12.26 17.72
CA LYS A 209 -31.19 -10.91 17.73
C LYS A 209 -29.94 -10.78 18.61
N PHE A 210 -28.77 -10.66 17.98
CA PHE A 210 -27.55 -10.23 18.67
C PHE A 210 -27.62 -8.74 19.00
N ASN A 211 -28.08 -8.42 20.22
CA ASN A 211 -28.10 -7.07 20.80
C ASN A 211 -26.70 -6.51 21.18
N HIS A 212 -25.64 -7.09 20.65
CA HIS A 212 -24.27 -6.72 21.02
C HIS A 212 -23.63 -5.89 19.90
N ASN A 213 -22.75 -4.96 20.28
CA ASN A 213 -21.93 -4.10 19.41
C ASN A 213 -20.96 -4.86 18.48
N TYR A 214 -21.20 -6.15 18.17
CA TYR A 214 -20.34 -7.01 17.36
C TYR A 214 -20.06 -6.45 15.96
N TRP A 215 -20.95 -5.60 15.44
CA TRP A 215 -20.83 -5.00 14.12
C TRP A 215 -20.11 -3.66 14.10
N GLN A 216 -19.69 -3.15 15.27
CA GLN A 216 -18.77 -2.04 15.32
C GLN A 216 -17.52 -2.46 14.55
N TYR A 217 -17.15 -1.70 13.51
CA TYR A 217 -15.99 -1.97 12.64
C TYR A 217 -16.18 -3.09 11.58
N GLY A 218 -17.42 -3.51 11.33
CA GLY A 218 -17.77 -4.37 10.19
C GLY A 218 -17.88 -3.60 8.87
N THR A 219 -18.44 -4.24 7.84
CA THR A 219 -18.78 -3.57 6.58
C THR A 219 -20.25 -3.76 6.24
N LEU A 220 -20.88 -2.69 5.74
CA LEU A 220 -22.26 -2.68 5.29
C LEU A 220 -22.30 -2.63 3.76
N HIS A 221 -23.12 -3.49 3.18
CA HIS A 221 -23.27 -3.69 1.75
C HIS A 221 -24.74 -3.54 1.37
N ILE A 222 -25.07 -2.62 0.46
CA ILE A 222 -26.44 -2.47 -0.06
C ILE A 222 -26.67 -3.46 -1.20
N THR A 223 -27.61 -4.39 -0.99
CA THR A 223 -27.87 -5.49 -1.94
C THR A 223 -29.10 -5.28 -2.81
N SER A 224 -29.98 -4.34 -2.46
CA SER A 224 -31.11 -3.96 -3.31
C SER A 224 -31.59 -2.53 -3.06
N ALA A 225 -32.33 -1.99 -4.03
CA ALA A 225 -32.82 -0.61 -4.07
C ALA A 225 -31.70 0.45 -4.06
N THR A 226 -32.01 1.68 -3.66
CA THR A 226 -31.09 2.81 -3.73
C THR A 226 -30.35 3.00 -2.39
N PRO A 227 -29.02 3.18 -2.36
CA PRO A 227 -28.06 3.05 -3.46
C PRO A 227 -27.51 1.62 -3.63
N LEU A 228 -27.79 0.98 -4.78
CA LEU A 228 -27.39 -0.39 -5.06
C LEU A 228 -25.87 -0.54 -5.11
N ARG A 229 -25.32 -1.59 -4.48
CA ARG A 229 -23.88 -1.95 -4.44
C ARG A 229 -22.97 -0.99 -3.68
N ASP A 230 -23.53 -0.04 -2.93
CA ASP A 230 -22.72 0.75 -2.02
C ASP A 230 -22.14 -0.12 -0.91
N ILE A 231 -20.84 0.04 -0.68
CA ILE A 231 -20.09 -0.63 0.40
C ILE A 231 -19.46 0.44 1.27
N CYS A 232 -19.75 0.38 2.57
CA CYS A 232 -19.26 1.32 3.57
C CYS A 232 -18.77 0.58 4.83
N ASN A 233 -17.75 1.15 5.47
CA ASN A 233 -17.32 0.68 6.78
C ASN A 233 -18.27 1.22 7.86
N ILE A 234 -18.50 0.43 8.90
CA ILE A 234 -19.34 0.80 10.04
C ILE A 234 -18.48 1.55 11.07
N ALA A 235 -18.79 2.83 11.26
CA ALA A 235 -18.16 3.67 12.28
C ALA A 235 -18.59 3.26 13.69
N SER A 236 -19.90 3.05 13.87
CA SER A 236 -20.49 2.65 15.14
C SER A 236 -21.84 1.97 14.94
N SER A 237 -22.23 1.15 15.91
CA SER A 237 -23.55 0.54 15.99
C SER A 237 -24.11 0.76 17.39
N ASN A 238 -25.40 1.07 17.50
CA ASN A 238 -26.08 1.24 18.79
C ASN A 238 -27.26 0.25 18.88
N SER A 239 -27.10 -0.77 19.73
CA SER A 239 -28.11 -1.83 19.91
C SER A 239 -29.38 -1.40 20.63
N LEU A 240 -29.39 -0.24 21.31
CA LEU A 240 -30.61 0.30 21.93
C LEU A 240 -31.51 1.02 20.93
N THR A 241 -30.91 1.58 19.88
CA THR A 241 -31.62 2.39 18.87
C THR A 241 -31.74 1.69 17.51
N ASP A 242 -31.06 0.56 17.34
CA ASP A 242 -30.88 -0.16 16.07
C ASP A 242 -30.29 0.72 14.95
N ILE A 243 -29.51 1.74 15.32
CA ILE A 243 -28.87 2.66 14.36
C ILE A 243 -27.42 2.24 14.14
N VAL A 244 -27.06 2.07 12.87
CA VAL A 244 -25.69 1.88 12.40
C VAL A 244 -25.23 3.17 11.73
N SER A 245 -24.12 3.72 12.19
CA SER A 245 -23.46 4.89 11.60
C SER A 245 -22.30 4.46 10.73
N LEU A 246 -22.12 5.11 9.59
CA LEU A 246 -21.12 4.78 8.57
C LEU A 246 -19.95 5.78 8.61
N ASP A 247 -18.73 5.31 8.32
CA ASP A 247 -17.54 6.17 8.25
C ASP A 247 -17.58 7.16 7.08
N VAL A 248 -18.25 6.75 6.00
CA VAL A 248 -18.42 7.52 4.77
C VAL A 248 -19.89 7.48 4.38
N ALA A 249 -20.40 8.59 3.86
CA ALA A 249 -21.77 8.67 3.37
C ALA A 249 -21.99 7.72 2.18
N LEU A 250 -23.16 7.09 2.16
CA LEU A 250 -23.70 6.43 0.97
C LEU A 250 -23.86 7.44 -0.17
N SER A 251 -23.74 6.95 -1.41
CA SER A 251 -23.85 7.75 -2.63
C SER A 251 -25.24 8.39 -2.81
N ALA A 252 -26.27 7.82 -2.19
CA ALA A 252 -27.62 8.36 -2.14
C ALA A 252 -28.32 7.99 -0.82
N SER A 253 -29.39 8.71 -0.47
CA SER A 253 -30.19 8.37 0.72
C SER A 253 -30.89 7.02 0.52
N PRO A 254 -30.78 6.08 1.47
CA PRO A 254 -31.48 4.82 1.40
C PRO A 254 -32.99 5.01 1.57
N THR A 255 -33.77 4.09 1.01
CA THR A 255 -35.24 4.01 1.16
C THR A 255 -35.63 2.86 2.09
N THR A 256 -36.89 2.78 2.53
CA THR A 256 -37.39 1.64 3.32
C THR A 256 -37.40 0.30 2.57
N ASN A 257 -37.30 0.32 1.24
CA ASN A 257 -37.18 -0.89 0.42
C ASN A 257 -35.72 -1.36 0.26
N THR A 258 -34.77 -0.63 0.83
CA THR A 258 -33.34 -0.94 0.72
C THR A 258 -33.01 -2.15 1.59
N LYS A 259 -32.41 -3.16 0.97
CA LYS A 259 -31.86 -4.32 1.68
C LYS A 259 -30.36 -4.17 1.82
N PHE A 260 -29.84 -4.65 2.93
CA PHE A 260 -28.42 -4.64 3.20
C PHE A 260 -27.96 -5.96 3.82
N ILE A 261 -26.66 -6.19 3.69
CA ILE A 261 -25.92 -7.23 4.38
C ILE A 261 -24.83 -6.54 5.19
N VAL A 262 -24.68 -6.92 6.44
CA VAL A 262 -23.56 -6.52 7.29
C VAL A 262 -22.64 -7.72 7.46
N PHE A 263 -21.36 -7.52 7.21
CA PHE A 263 -20.30 -8.49 7.46
C PHE A 263 -19.60 -8.16 8.77
N ALA A 264 -19.22 -9.19 9.51
CA ALA A 264 -18.49 -9.05 10.77
C ALA A 264 -17.13 -8.42 10.50
N PRO A 265 -16.52 -7.73 11.49
CA PRO A 265 -15.16 -7.23 11.36
C PRO A 265 -14.21 -8.36 10.93
N LEU A 266 -13.29 -8.05 10.00
CA LEU A 266 -12.28 -9.03 9.60
C LEU A 266 -11.45 -9.47 10.81
N ALA A 267 -11.17 -10.76 10.90
CA ALA A 267 -10.35 -11.32 11.98
C ALA A 267 -9.01 -10.57 12.11
N LYS A 268 -8.64 -10.23 13.35
CA LYS A 268 -7.43 -9.44 13.63
C LYS A 268 -6.17 -10.14 13.14
N GLU A 269 -6.16 -11.47 13.13
CA GLU A 269 -5.06 -12.29 12.66
C GLU A 269 -4.77 -12.06 11.17
N ILE A 270 -5.80 -11.88 10.34
CA ILE A 270 -5.62 -11.58 8.90
C ILE A 270 -5.01 -10.19 8.74
N LYS A 271 -5.53 -9.20 9.47
CA LYS A 271 -4.98 -7.83 9.49
C LYS A 271 -3.52 -7.82 9.94
N TYR A 272 -3.22 -8.50 11.04
CA TYR A 272 -1.88 -8.60 11.60
C TYR A 272 -0.92 -9.38 10.69
N ALA A 273 -1.41 -10.38 9.97
CA ALA A 273 -0.61 -11.09 8.99
C ALA A 273 -0.16 -10.18 7.84
N GLN A 274 -1.04 -9.32 7.33
CA GLN A 274 -0.65 -8.31 6.33
C GLN A 274 0.42 -7.36 6.87
N ILE A 275 0.28 -6.92 8.12
CA ILE A 275 1.27 -6.02 8.73
C ILE A 275 2.62 -6.74 8.95
N GLU A 276 2.62 -8.00 9.41
CA GLU A 276 3.86 -8.78 9.55
C GLU A 276 4.51 -9.14 8.21
N GLN A 277 3.71 -9.37 7.17
CA GLN A 277 4.22 -9.54 5.81
C GLN A 277 4.86 -8.24 5.30
N THR A 278 4.23 -7.10 5.58
CA THR A 278 4.76 -5.77 5.23
C THR A 278 6.12 -5.53 5.87
N LEU A 279 6.26 -5.82 7.18
CA LEU A 279 7.53 -5.70 7.88
C LEU A 279 8.59 -6.66 7.32
N PHE A 280 8.19 -7.88 6.98
CA PHE A 280 9.09 -8.85 6.37
C PHE A 280 9.60 -8.38 5.01
N ILE A 281 8.74 -7.87 4.13
CA ILE A 281 9.14 -7.28 2.84
C ILE A 281 10.13 -6.13 3.08
N VAL A 282 9.80 -5.20 3.98
CA VAL A 282 10.65 -4.05 4.30
C VAL A 282 12.02 -4.47 4.82
N GLU A 283 12.08 -5.44 5.72
CA GLU A 283 13.33 -5.93 6.32
C GLU A 283 14.17 -6.76 5.34
N THR A 284 13.52 -7.53 4.47
CA THR A 284 14.22 -8.39 3.50
C THR A 284 14.66 -7.63 2.25
N GLU A 285 13.87 -6.67 1.76
CA GLU A 285 14.20 -5.84 0.60
C GLU A 285 15.09 -4.64 0.98
N GLY A 286 14.91 -4.06 2.18
CA GLY A 286 15.77 -2.99 2.71
C GLY A 286 17.17 -3.49 3.09
N SER A 287 17.31 -4.80 3.34
CA SER A 287 18.60 -5.44 3.47
C SER A 287 19.16 -5.73 2.07
N LYS A 288 20.17 -4.99 1.63
CA LYS A 288 21.06 -5.35 0.51
C LYS A 288 21.88 -6.64 0.78
N SER A 289 21.28 -7.63 1.42
CA SER A 289 21.84 -8.96 1.60
C SER A 289 21.39 -9.83 0.44
N ILE A 290 22.14 -9.74 -0.66
CA ILE A 290 22.19 -10.71 -1.77
C ILE A 290 22.22 -12.17 -1.27
N PHE A 291 22.66 -12.39 -0.03
CA PHE A 291 22.73 -13.69 0.61
C PHE A 291 21.37 -14.26 1.04
N ARG A 292 20.37 -13.45 1.41
CA ARG A 292 19.04 -13.97 1.79
C ARG A 292 18.10 -14.17 0.61
N THR A 293 18.21 -13.35 -0.43
CA THR A 293 17.44 -13.49 -1.68
C THR A 293 17.89 -14.71 -2.50
N LYS A 294 19.17 -15.11 -2.42
CA LYS A 294 19.66 -16.38 -3.00
C LYS A 294 19.04 -17.62 -2.35
N ASP A 295 18.87 -17.63 -1.03
CA ASP A 295 18.22 -18.75 -0.32
C ASP A 295 16.71 -18.85 -0.62
N MET A 296 16.12 -17.78 -1.15
CA MET A 296 14.72 -17.70 -1.60
C MET A 296 14.56 -17.94 -3.11
N GLY A 297 15.65 -18.19 -3.84
CA GLY A 297 15.63 -18.53 -5.27
C GLY A 297 15.51 -17.34 -6.23
N VAL A 298 15.77 -16.12 -5.76
CA VAL A 298 15.83 -14.90 -6.59
C VAL A 298 17.18 -14.83 -7.30
N GLU A 299 17.17 -14.73 -8.63
CA GLU A 299 18.37 -14.71 -9.46
C GLU A 299 18.84 -13.26 -9.72
N GLU A 300 17.90 -12.34 -9.92
CA GLU A 300 18.16 -10.90 -9.99
C GLU A 300 17.02 -10.10 -9.33
N SER A 301 17.38 -9.07 -8.57
CA SER A 301 16.47 -8.02 -8.10
C SER A 301 17.04 -6.68 -8.54
N ARG A 302 16.26 -5.91 -9.31
CA ARG A 302 16.59 -4.53 -9.68
C ARG A 302 15.68 -3.59 -8.91
N ILE A 303 16.27 -2.76 -8.06
CA ILE A 303 15.53 -1.71 -7.37
C ILE A 303 15.33 -0.57 -8.38
N GLY A 304 14.11 -0.41 -8.87
CA GLY A 304 13.73 0.66 -9.81
C GLY A 304 12.55 0.30 -10.70
N ASP A 305 12.36 -0.98 -10.96
CA ASP A 305 11.16 -1.56 -11.55
C ASP A 305 10.79 -2.73 -10.65
N VAL A 306 9.52 -2.89 -10.27
CA VAL A 306 9.09 -3.94 -9.32
C VAL A 306 9.05 -5.28 -10.06
N SER A 307 10.17 -5.69 -10.66
CA SER A 307 10.35 -6.92 -11.40
C SER A 307 11.46 -7.75 -10.77
N VAL A 308 11.05 -8.79 -10.06
CA VAL A 308 11.93 -9.81 -9.48
C VAL A 308 12.02 -10.97 -10.45
N ARG A 309 13.24 -11.32 -10.92
CA ARG A 309 13.44 -12.45 -11.83
C ARG A 309 13.92 -13.66 -11.03
N PHE A 310 13.05 -14.68 -10.99
CA PHE A 310 13.34 -15.96 -10.35
C PHE A 310 13.94 -16.94 -11.35
N LYS A 311 14.80 -17.85 -10.87
CA LYS A 311 15.45 -18.86 -11.71
C LYS A 311 14.40 -19.76 -12.38
N LYS A 312 14.47 -19.84 -13.71
CA LYS A 312 13.57 -20.64 -14.55
C LYS A 312 13.85 -22.12 -14.31
N GLY A 313 13.10 -22.75 -13.40
CA GLY A 313 13.23 -24.18 -13.09
C GLY A 313 12.98 -24.59 -11.64
N SER A 314 12.76 -23.66 -10.70
CA SER A 314 12.26 -24.02 -9.37
C SER A 314 10.77 -24.34 -9.47
N SER A 315 10.43 -25.60 -9.19
CA SER A 315 9.05 -26.08 -9.15
C SER A 315 8.21 -25.23 -8.20
N ALA A 316 7.22 -24.50 -8.73
CA ALA A 316 6.27 -23.66 -8.00
C ALA A 316 6.91 -22.63 -7.06
N GLN A 317 6.93 -21.38 -7.53
CA GLN A 317 7.07 -20.13 -6.77
C GLN A 317 6.84 -20.31 -5.26
N LYS A 318 7.93 -20.39 -4.47
CA LYS A 318 7.81 -20.23 -3.02
C LYS A 318 7.55 -18.75 -2.77
N ILE A 319 6.27 -18.38 -2.72
CA ILE A 319 5.86 -17.03 -2.31
C ILE A 319 6.52 -16.76 -0.95
N ALA A 320 7.25 -15.65 -0.89
CA ALA A 320 8.03 -15.21 0.24
C ALA A 320 7.12 -14.70 1.38
N ILE A 321 6.37 -15.58 2.03
CA ILE A 321 5.54 -15.21 3.17
C ILE A 321 6.35 -15.23 4.47
N SER A 322 6.17 -14.20 5.30
CA SER A 322 6.67 -14.14 6.66
C SER A 322 6.18 -15.36 7.46
N PRO A 323 7.07 -16.08 8.17
CA PRO A 323 6.66 -17.21 9.02
C PRO A 323 5.58 -16.83 10.04
N THR A 324 5.64 -15.59 10.56
CA THR A 324 4.64 -15.05 11.49
C THR A 324 3.30 -14.82 10.79
N ALA A 325 3.32 -14.20 9.60
CA ALA A 325 2.11 -14.00 8.80
C ALA A 325 1.46 -15.34 8.42
N TYR A 326 2.26 -16.31 7.99
CA TYR A 326 1.78 -17.65 7.67
C TYR A 326 1.13 -18.33 8.89
N LYS A 327 1.76 -18.26 10.07
CA LYS A 327 1.20 -18.83 11.30
C LYS A 327 -0.15 -18.19 11.64
N LEU A 328 -0.23 -16.87 11.58
CA LEU A 328 -1.47 -16.12 11.83
C LEU A 328 -2.58 -16.55 10.86
N MET A 329 -2.26 -16.77 9.58
CA MET A 329 -3.25 -17.10 8.55
C MET A 329 -3.53 -18.59 8.37
N SER A 330 -2.78 -19.46 9.02
CA SER A 330 -2.82 -20.92 8.80
C SER A 330 -4.20 -21.56 8.94
N ARG A 331 -5.11 -20.96 9.72
CA ARG A 331 -6.50 -21.40 9.85
C ARG A 331 -7.32 -21.21 8.57
N TRP A 332 -7.03 -20.15 7.81
CA TRP A 332 -7.77 -19.78 6.60
C TRP A 332 -7.14 -20.35 5.33
N PHE A 333 -6.00 -21.01 5.40
CA PHE A 333 -5.41 -21.65 4.22
C PHE A 333 -6.01 -23.03 3.97
N ARG A 334 -6.35 -23.31 2.71
CA ARG A 334 -6.81 -24.63 2.29
C ARG A 334 -5.65 -25.62 2.46
N LYS A 335 -5.80 -26.56 3.39
CA LYS A 335 -4.83 -27.64 3.61
C LYS A 335 -4.84 -28.58 2.41
N SER A 336 -3.76 -28.64 1.64
CA SER A 336 -3.59 -29.68 0.62
C SER A 336 -3.18 -30.99 1.28
N LEU A 337 -4.01 -32.03 1.19
CA LEU A 337 -3.60 -33.37 1.56
C LEU A 337 -2.58 -33.87 0.52
N ARG A 338 -1.31 -34.02 0.91
CA ARG A 338 -0.34 -34.73 0.07
C ARG A 338 -0.49 -36.21 0.35
N VAL A 339 -1.18 -36.92 -0.55
CA VAL A 339 -1.20 -38.38 -0.53
C VAL A 339 0.14 -38.85 -1.12
N GLY A 340 1.05 -39.26 -0.24
CA GLY A 340 2.25 -39.98 -0.65
C GLY A 340 1.84 -41.35 -1.15
N ARG A 341 2.19 -41.70 -2.39
CA ARG A 341 2.07 -43.07 -2.88
C ARG A 341 3.10 -43.89 -2.10
N ALA A 342 2.64 -44.83 -1.29
CA ALA A 342 3.49 -45.77 -0.56
C ALA A 342 4.21 -46.71 -1.52
#